data_AF-B3SFI1-F1
#
_entry.id   AF-B3SFI1-F1
#
_cell.length_a   1.000
_cell.length_b   1.000
_cell.length_c   1.000
_cell.angle_alpha   90.00
_cell.angle_beta   90.00
_cell.angle_gamma   90.00
#
_symmetry.space_group_name_H-M   'P 1'
#
loop_
_entity.id
_entity.type
_entity.pdbx_description
1 polymer ?
#
loop_
_entity_poly.entity_id
_entity_poly.type
_entity_poly.pdbx_seq_one_letter_code
_entity_poly.pdbx_strand_id
1 'polypeptide(L)'
;MDFVRAHLKKYPNAYIYHYNHYETTALKRLSCRYGVYEDQLDNLLRKKKFIDLYMVVRESIRTSEPGYSIKNLEVFYMDKRANTVATAADSIVVYNKWRETGEEKLLKEIADYNEIDCKSTYLLRNWLITLKPEDTSWFEGLGDNENPEEVKEEKKDWEKQYDEYKNKLENLYLENEEKNLMYLLEFHNREAKPQWWNIFDRQNKYESEIIEDVECLGGLKLIGEPQQDKRSLVYIYEYPEQETKLKKGSSIFNTETVEQVGSVIDIDEVKRHVKIKRGMAKKKLPQMLSVGPGGPIDSKLLRSAVYRFADKMIQSKDVNNCISDLLKRSIPKIKGKNPGDAIIISDNLQNEVIQVIINMDRSYLFIQGPPGTGKTYISSHIIVELMKQ
;
A
#
# COMPACT_ATOMS: atom_id res chain seq x y z
N MET A 1 -4.34 18.46 3.16
CA MET A 1 -3.95 18.42 1.73
C MET A 1 -4.34 19.68 0.95
N ASP A 2 -5.50 20.30 1.22
CA ASP A 2 -5.93 21.49 0.47
C ASP A 2 -4.93 22.66 0.49
N PHE A 3 -4.32 22.94 1.65
CA PHE A 3 -3.27 23.95 1.76
C PHE A 3 -2.11 23.67 0.79
N VAL A 4 -1.57 22.44 0.81
CA VAL A 4 -0.48 22.01 -0.07
C VAL A 4 -0.87 22.14 -1.53
N ARG A 5 -2.09 21.72 -1.89
CA ARG A 5 -2.60 21.84 -3.27
C ARG A 5 -2.71 23.29 -3.72
N ALA A 6 -3.30 24.16 -2.89
CA ALA A 6 -3.42 25.58 -3.19
C ALA A 6 -2.04 26.25 -3.34
N HIS A 7 -1.10 25.89 -2.47
CA HIS A 7 0.26 26.38 -2.52
C HIS A 7 1.00 25.94 -3.80
N LEU A 8 0.96 24.65 -4.15
CA LEU A 8 1.61 24.13 -5.36
C LEU A 8 0.95 24.61 -6.65
N LYS A 9 -0.36 24.90 -6.63
CA LYS A 9 -1.02 25.57 -7.75
C LYS A 9 -0.49 26.99 -7.96
N LYS A 10 -0.22 27.71 -6.88
CA LYS A 10 0.37 29.06 -6.94
C LYS A 10 1.87 29.03 -7.27
N TYR A 11 2.57 28.01 -6.82
CA TYR A 11 4.02 27.83 -7.00
C TYR A 11 4.31 26.43 -7.55
N PRO A 12 4.15 26.20 -8.87
CA PRO A 12 4.31 24.88 -9.48
C PRO A 12 5.69 24.25 -9.29
N ASN A 13 6.73 25.09 -9.18
CA ASN A 13 8.12 24.66 -9.00
C ASN A 13 8.50 24.47 -7.52
N ALA A 14 7.58 24.68 -6.58
CA ALA A 14 7.85 24.44 -5.18
C ALA A 14 7.95 22.93 -4.88
N TYR A 15 8.71 22.63 -3.83
CA TYR A 15 8.93 21.30 -3.27
C TYR A 15 8.59 21.32 -1.78
N ILE A 16 8.21 20.16 -1.24
CA ILE A 16 7.87 19.96 0.15
C ILE A 16 9.07 19.29 0.81
N TYR A 17 9.81 20.05 1.60
CA TYR A 17 10.94 19.53 2.36
C TYR A 17 10.44 18.92 3.67
N HIS A 18 10.91 17.72 3.98
CA HIS A 18 10.66 17.06 5.26
C HIS A 18 11.94 16.41 5.75
N TYR A 19 11.93 15.96 7.01
CA TYR A 19 13.05 15.25 7.60
C TYR A 19 12.61 13.85 8.00
N ASN A 20 13.14 12.84 7.29
CA ASN A 20 12.81 11.43 7.45
C ASN A 20 11.38 11.06 6.98
N HIS A 21 11.07 9.76 6.94
CA HIS A 21 9.92 9.17 6.25
C HIS A 21 8.54 9.37 6.91
N TYR A 22 8.47 10.00 8.10
CA TYR A 22 7.23 10.05 8.88
C TYR A 22 6.10 10.75 8.12
N GLU A 23 6.34 11.92 7.53
CA GLU A 23 5.31 12.73 6.88
C GLU A 23 4.65 12.01 5.70
N THR A 24 5.46 11.43 4.81
CA THR A 24 4.96 10.68 3.65
C THR A 24 4.21 9.43 4.11
N THR A 25 4.70 8.74 5.15
CA THR A 25 4.04 7.57 5.75
C THR A 25 2.70 7.93 6.38
N ALA A 26 2.63 9.03 7.13
CA ALA A 26 1.41 9.51 7.76
C ALA A 26 0.37 9.91 6.72
N LEU A 27 0.76 10.66 5.68
CA LEU A 27 -0.12 11.04 4.58
C LEU A 27 -0.66 9.83 3.83
N LYS A 28 0.21 8.87 3.48
CA LYS A 28 -0.16 7.59 2.84
C LYS A 28 -1.21 6.84 3.67
N ARG A 29 -0.94 6.67 4.97
CA ARG A 29 -1.85 5.98 5.91
C ARG A 29 -3.19 6.67 6.03
N LEU A 30 -3.21 8.00 6.21
CA LEU A 30 -4.45 8.77 6.36
C LEU A 30 -5.27 8.77 5.07
N SER A 31 -4.61 8.94 3.93
CA SER A 31 -5.26 8.95 2.62
C SER A 31 -5.96 7.62 2.33
N CYS A 32 -5.28 6.47 2.51
CA CYS A 32 -5.89 5.16 2.36
C CYS A 32 -6.98 4.85 3.41
N ARG A 33 -6.79 5.25 4.67
CA ARG A 33 -7.76 4.97 5.73
C ARG A 33 -9.10 5.65 5.49
N TYR A 34 -9.06 6.90 5.02
CA TYR A 34 -10.26 7.72 4.85
C TYR A 34 -10.74 7.84 3.40
N GLY A 35 -10.00 7.30 2.43
CA GLY A 35 -10.36 7.36 1.01
C GLY A 35 -10.38 8.79 0.46
N VAL A 36 -9.47 9.65 0.93
CA VAL A 36 -9.44 11.08 0.56
C VAL A 36 -8.06 11.51 0.12
N TYR A 37 -8.01 12.41 -0.88
CA TYR A 37 -6.80 12.99 -1.46
C TYR A 37 -5.78 11.98 -2.02
N GLU A 38 -6.25 10.77 -2.34
CA GLU A 38 -5.43 9.66 -2.79
C GLU A 38 -4.67 9.97 -4.08
N ASP A 39 -5.37 10.39 -5.12
CA ASP A 39 -4.76 10.75 -6.41
C ASP A 39 -3.79 11.92 -6.28
N GLN A 40 -4.14 12.90 -5.44
CA GLN A 40 -3.32 14.06 -5.21
C GLN A 40 -2.01 13.67 -4.54
N LEU A 41 -2.04 12.80 -3.53
CA LEU A 41 -0.84 12.31 -2.86
C LEU A 41 0.02 11.46 -3.81
N ASP A 42 -0.58 10.55 -4.56
CA ASP A 42 0.13 9.72 -5.55
C ASP A 42 0.81 10.59 -6.62
N ASN A 43 0.17 11.67 -7.06
CA ASN A 43 0.77 12.63 -8.00
C ASN A 43 1.96 13.37 -7.41
N LEU A 44 1.90 13.78 -6.13
CA LEU A 44 3.04 14.42 -5.46
C LEU A 44 4.22 13.46 -5.31
N LEU A 45 3.96 12.20 -4.96
CA LEU A 45 4.99 11.17 -4.86
C LEU A 45 5.62 10.89 -6.23
N ARG A 46 4.81 10.72 -7.28
CA ARG A 46 5.29 10.48 -8.64
C ARG A 46 6.12 11.63 -9.17
N LYS A 47 5.68 12.88 -8.98
CA LYS A 47 6.42 14.09 -9.37
C LYS A 47 7.63 14.39 -8.47
N LYS A 48 7.97 13.49 -7.53
CA LYS A 48 9.06 13.65 -6.55
C LYS A 48 9.02 15.00 -5.85
N LYS A 49 7.82 15.45 -5.46
CA LYS A 49 7.59 16.75 -4.80
C LYS A 49 8.02 16.77 -3.35
N PHE A 50 8.11 15.61 -2.70
CA PHE A 50 8.65 15.45 -1.36
C PHE A 50 10.16 15.27 -1.42
N ILE A 51 10.90 16.12 -0.70
CA ILE A 51 12.36 16.06 -0.60
C ILE A 51 12.71 15.70 0.84
N ASP A 52 13.26 14.50 1.03
CA ASP A 52 13.74 14.05 2.33
C ASP A 52 15.16 14.59 2.60
N LEU A 53 15.25 15.61 3.46
CA LEU A 53 16.53 16.18 3.84
C LEU A 53 17.38 15.22 4.67
N TYR A 54 16.79 14.25 5.37
CA TYR A 54 17.56 13.24 6.08
C TYR A 54 18.39 12.41 5.11
N MET A 55 17.80 11.99 3.99
CA MET A 55 18.55 11.31 2.92
C MET A 55 19.66 12.20 2.39
N VAL A 56 19.36 13.47 2.04
CA VAL A 56 20.38 14.38 1.52
C VAL A 56 21.58 14.48 2.48
N VAL A 57 21.34 14.69 3.77
CA VAL A 57 22.42 14.75 4.75
C VAL A 57 23.17 13.41 4.81
N ARG A 58 22.45 12.29 4.94
CA ARG A 58 23.04 10.95 5.08
C ARG A 58 23.95 10.60 3.89
N GLU A 59 23.55 10.97 2.67
CA GLU A 59 24.31 10.67 1.45
C GLU A 59 25.46 11.66 1.19
N SER A 60 25.38 12.91 1.69
CA SER A 60 26.32 13.98 1.28
C SER A 60 27.20 14.54 2.39
N ILE A 61 26.87 14.30 3.66
CA ILE A 61 27.54 14.92 4.80
C ILE A 61 28.18 13.86 5.69
N ARG A 62 29.46 14.06 6.02
CA ARG A 62 30.13 13.37 7.13
C ARG A 62 30.21 14.31 8.33
N THR A 63 29.65 13.91 9.45
CA THR A 63 29.55 14.75 10.66
C THR A 63 30.39 14.22 11.81
N SER A 64 30.81 15.12 12.70
CA SER A 64 31.43 14.80 14.01
C SER A 64 30.40 14.49 15.10
N GLU A 65 29.12 14.76 14.84
CA GLU A 65 28.03 14.48 15.75
C GLU A 65 27.72 12.98 15.84
N PRO A 66 27.14 12.48 16.95
CA PRO A 66 26.94 11.04 17.17
C PRO A 66 25.95 10.38 16.18
N GLY A 67 25.25 11.16 15.36
CA GLY A 67 24.37 10.63 14.33
C GLY A 67 23.65 11.72 13.55
N TYR A 68 22.81 11.29 12.61
CA TYR A 68 22.12 12.14 11.64
C TYR A 68 20.69 12.53 12.05
N SER A 69 20.40 12.66 13.34
CA SER A 69 19.12 13.26 13.73
C SER A 69 19.16 14.77 13.45
N ILE A 70 18.03 15.40 13.12
CA ILE A 70 17.99 16.84 12.90
C ILE A 70 18.53 17.62 14.12
N LYS A 71 18.24 17.14 15.33
CA LYS A 71 18.70 17.73 16.60
C LYS A 71 20.22 17.69 16.76
N ASN A 72 20.87 16.62 16.27
CA ASN A 72 22.33 16.55 16.30
C ASN A 72 22.93 17.58 15.33
N LEU A 73 22.33 17.76 14.16
CA LEU A 73 22.86 18.64 13.11
C LEU A 73 22.61 20.12 13.37
N GLU A 74 21.67 20.47 14.26
CA GLU A 74 21.35 21.87 14.60
C GLU A 74 22.56 22.69 15.00
N VAL A 75 23.58 22.06 15.60
CA VAL A 75 24.85 22.68 15.99
C VAL A 75 25.52 23.44 14.82
N PHE A 76 25.29 23.04 13.57
CA PHE A 76 25.92 23.64 12.39
C PHE A 76 25.19 24.83 11.79
N TYR A 77 23.88 24.99 12.07
CA TYR A 77 23.04 25.95 11.34
C TYR A 77 22.05 26.71 12.22
N MET A 78 21.96 26.40 13.51
CA MET A 78 20.99 27.00 14.42
C MET A 78 21.58 27.16 15.82
N ASP A 79 21.25 28.27 16.48
CA ASP A 79 21.57 28.48 17.89
C ASP A 79 20.85 27.46 18.79
N LYS A 80 21.43 27.18 19.96
CA LYS A 80 20.83 26.24 20.92
C LYS A 80 19.40 26.66 21.28
N ARG A 81 18.47 25.72 21.14
CA ARG A 81 17.07 25.91 21.52
C ARG A 81 16.96 26.27 23.01
N ALA A 82 16.23 27.34 23.33
CA ALA A 82 16.05 27.79 24.72
C ALA A 82 15.29 26.79 25.60
N ASN A 83 14.48 25.90 25.01
CA ASN A 83 13.74 24.86 25.70
C ASN A 83 14.22 23.48 25.22
N THR A 84 15.24 22.97 25.89
CA THR A 84 15.62 21.56 25.86
C THR A 84 14.53 20.71 26.49
N VAL A 85 14.33 19.49 25.97
CA VAL A 85 13.47 18.41 26.52
C VAL A 85 12.00 18.38 26.06
N ALA A 86 11.76 18.47 24.76
CA ALA A 86 10.59 17.82 24.18
C ALA A 86 11.04 16.89 23.03
N THR A 87 10.78 15.60 23.20
CA THR A 87 10.90 14.57 22.17
C THR A 87 9.58 14.43 21.42
N ALA A 88 9.61 13.75 20.26
CA ALA A 88 8.38 13.41 19.54
C ALA A 88 7.42 12.52 20.36
N ALA A 89 7.92 11.78 21.36
CA ALA A 89 7.09 11.01 22.27
C ALA A 89 6.38 11.91 23.31
N ASP A 90 7.02 13.01 23.71
CA ASP A 90 6.46 13.93 24.70
C ASP A 90 5.24 14.69 24.16
N SER A 91 5.21 15.02 22.86
CA SER A 91 4.05 15.68 22.24
C SER A 91 2.78 14.82 22.27
N ILE A 92 2.91 13.49 22.21
CA ILE A 92 1.78 12.56 22.34
C ILE A 92 1.22 12.59 23.77
N VAL A 93 2.11 12.59 24.77
CA VAL A 93 1.72 12.66 26.19
C VAL A 93 1.03 13.99 26.48
N VAL A 94 1.58 15.11 25.98
CA VAL A 94 1.00 16.45 26.11
C VAL A 94 -0.38 16.52 25.44
N TYR A 95 -0.54 15.92 24.26
CA TYR A 95 -1.82 15.90 23.56
C TYR A 95 -2.88 15.07 24.30
N ASN A 96 -2.50 13.90 24.83
CA ASN A 96 -3.41 13.09 25.65
C ASN A 96 -3.84 13.84 26.92
N LYS A 97 -2.90 14.51 27.59
CA LYS A 97 -3.21 15.35 28.75
C LYS A 97 -4.17 16.48 28.39
N TRP A 98 -3.98 17.14 27.24
CA TRP A 98 -4.92 18.15 26.76
C TRP A 98 -6.33 17.58 26.52
N ARG A 99 -6.45 16.35 25.99
CA ARG A 99 -7.77 15.71 25.80
C ARG A 99 -8.50 15.45 27.12
N GLU A 100 -7.77 15.27 28.21
CA GLU A 100 -8.33 15.06 29.54
C GLU A 100 -8.63 16.38 30.27
N THR A 101 -7.73 17.36 30.17
CA THR A 101 -7.81 18.60 30.96
C THR A 101 -8.45 19.78 30.22
N GLY A 102 -8.40 19.80 28.89
CA GLY A 102 -8.87 20.90 28.06
C GLY A 102 -8.00 22.17 28.10
N GLU A 103 -6.82 22.13 28.73
CA GLU A 103 -5.96 23.30 28.92
C GLU A 103 -5.32 23.79 27.61
N GLU A 104 -5.71 24.96 27.11
CA GLU A 104 -5.19 25.53 25.84
C GLU A 104 -3.66 25.71 25.82
N LYS A 105 -3.04 25.92 26.98
CA LYS A 105 -1.59 26.05 27.11
C LYS A 105 -0.86 24.81 26.54
N LEU A 106 -1.42 23.62 26.71
CA LEU A 106 -0.82 22.37 26.22
C LEU A 106 -0.82 22.31 24.68
N LEU A 107 -1.88 22.79 24.02
CA LEU A 107 -1.89 22.90 22.56
C LEU A 107 -0.89 23.95 22.06
N LYS A 108 -0.75 25.06 22.78
CA LYS A 108 0.24 26.09 22.46
C LYS A 108 1.66 25.54 22.57
N GLU A 109 1.97 24.77 23.62
CA GLU A 109 3.26 24.10 23.78
C GLU A 109 3.57 23.15 22.61
N ILE A 110 2.58 22.38 22.14
CA ILE A 110 2.72 21.51 20.95
C ILE A 110 2.95 22.36 19.69
N ALA A 111 2.22 23.47 19.52
CA ALA A 111 2.35 24.34 18.36
C ALA A 111 3.74 25.01 18.31
N ASP A 112 4.18 25.58 19.43
CA ASP A 112 5.49 26.23 19.56
C ASP A 112 6.63 25.24 19.27
N TYR A 113 6.52 24.00 19.76
CA TYR A 113 7.48 22.93 19.47
C TYR A 113 7.54 22.60 17.97
N ASN A 114 6.39 22.38 17.32
CA ASN A 114 6.34 22.07 15.89
C ASN A 114 6.83 23.24 15.02
N GLU A 115 6.59 24.48 15.44
CA GLU A 115 7.10 25.66 14.74
C GLU A 115 8.63 25.68 14.74
N ILE A 116 9.27 25.35 15.87
CA ILE A 116 10.73 25.25 15.97
C ILE A 116 11.26 24.15 15.05
N ASP A 117 10.62 22.98 15.00
CA ASP A 117 11.05 21.88 14.12
C ASP A 117 10.92 22.25 12.62
N CYS A 118 9.84 22.95 12.24
CA CYS A 118 9.67 23.50 10.90
C CYS A 118 10.76 24.53 10.56
N LYS A 119 11.08 25.43 11.49
CA LYS A 119 12.17 26.41 11.34
C LYS A 119 13.53 25.73 11.21
N SER A 120 13.82 24.73 12.04
CA SER A 120 15.07 23.95 11.97
C SER A 120 15.20 23.26 10.61
N THR A 121 14.14 22.63 10.10
CA THR A 121 14.12 22.00 8.77
C THR A 121 14.40 23.00 7.65
N TYR A 122 13.82 24.20 7.73
CA TYR A 122 14.08 25.28 6.78
C TYR A 122 15.54 25.77 6.83
N LEU A 123 16.09 25.97 8.02
CA LEU A 123 17.49 26.40 8.20
C LEU A 123 18.47 25.33 7.71
N LEU A 124 18.21 24.05 8.01
CA LEU A 124 19.00 22.92 7.50
C LEU A 124 19.06 22.94 5.98
N ARG A 125 17.91 23.10 5.30
CA ARG A 125 17.85 23.19 3.83
C ARG A 125 18.73 24.31 3.30
N ASN A 126 18.71 25.48 3.94
CA ASN A 126 19.52 26.62 3.51
C ASN A 126 21.00 26.38 3.74
N TRP A 127 21.38 25.78 4.88
CA TRP A 127 22.76 25.40 5.17
C TRP A 127 23.28 24.38 4.16
N LEU A 128 22.51 23.34 3.82
CA LEU A 128 22.89 22.36 2.78
C LEU A 128 23.17 23.01 1.43
N ILE A 129 22.45 24.09 1.09
CA ILE A 129 22.70 24.82 -0.16
C ILE A 129 24.02 25.57 -0.12
N THR A 130 24.45 26.06 1.04
CA THR A 130 25.78 26.69 1.16
C THR A 130 26.92 25.69 0.99
N LEU A 131 26.65 24.39 1.20
CA LEU A 131 27.63 23.31 1.03
C LEU A 131 27.58 22.67 -0.35
N LYS A 132 26.52 22.91 -1.12
CA LYS A 132 26.31 22.30 -2.44
C LYS A 132 27.45 22.70 -3.39
N PRO A 133 28.19 21.75 -3.98
CA PRO A 133 29.18 22.05 -5.00
C PRO A 133 28.60 22.80 -6.20
N GLU A 134 29.38 23.70 -6.79
CA GLU A 134 28.93 24.57 -7.90
C GLU A 134 28.54 23.76 -9.15
N ASP A 135 29.24 22.65 -9.41
CA ASP A 135 29.07 21.75 -10.55
C ASP A 135 27.89 20.77 -10.41
N THR A 136 27.30 20.65 -9.22
CA THR A 136 26.15 19.76 -9.00
C THR A 136 24.90 20.33 -9.68
N SER A 137 24.33 19.62 -10.64
CA SER A 137 23.08 20.04 -11.28
C SER A 137 21.90 20.00 -10.30
N TRP A 138 20.95 20.93 -10.47
CA TRP A 138 19.69 20.86 -9.75
C TRP A 138 18.81 19.75 -10.30
N PHE A 139 18.01 19.16 -9.42
CA PHE A 139 16.92 18.31 -9.87
C PHE A 139 15.89 19.17 -10.61
N GLU A 140 15.78 18.99 -11.92
CA GLU A 140 14.86 19.75 -12.79
C GLU A 140 13.42 19.19 -12.76
N GLY A 141 13.15 18.25 -11.84
CA GLY A 141 11.93 17.45 -11.90
C GLY A 141 12.10 16.26 -12.84
N LEU A 142 11.13 15.34 -12.81
CA LEU A 142 10.86 14.54 -13.99
C LEU A 142 10.21 15.53 -14.96
N GLY A 143 11.01 16.12 -15.87
CA GLY A 143 10.52 17.15 -16.79
C GLY A 143 9.30 16.66 -17.57
N ASP A 144 8.46 17.58 -18.05
CA ASP A 144 7.32 17.26 -18.94
C ASP A 144 7.74 16.62 -20.29
N ASN A 145 9.04 16.33 -20.46
CA ASN A 145 9.70 15.86 -21.67
C ASN A 145 9.85 14.32 -21.78
N GLU A 146 9.21 13.54 -20.91
CA GLU A 146 8.71 12.22 -21.34
C GLU A 146 7.36 12.45 -22.05
N ASN A 147 7.44 12.89 -23.31
CA ASN A 147 6.33 13.11 -24.25
C ASN A 147 5.11 13.91 -23.67
N PRO A 148 5.02 15.24 -23.91
CA PRO A 148 3.92 16.10 -23.42
C PRO A 148 2.51 15.70 -23.88
N GLU A 149 2.37 14.77 -24.83
CA GLU A 149 1.07 14.20 -25.19
C GLU A 149 0.59 13.09 -24.23
N GLU A 150 1.45 12.52 -23.38
CA GLU A 150 1.13 11.38 -22.49
C GLU A 150 1.12 11.69 -20.99
N VAL A 151 1.75 12.77 -20.51
CA VAL A 151 1.56 13.24 -19.11
C VAL A 151 0.45 14.28 -19.05
N LYS A 152 -0.68 13.98 -19.69
CA LYS A 152 -1.91 14.64 -19.25
C LYS A 152 -2.14 14.20 -17.80
N GLU A 153 -2.65 15.12 -17.00
CA GLU A 153 -3.46 14.82 -15.81
C GLU A 153 -4.74 14.03 -16.18
N GLU A 154 -4.68 13.18 -17.20
CA GLU A 154 -5.74 12.26 -17.54
C GLU A 154 -5.68 11.14 -16.52
N LYS A 155 -6.69 11.18 -15.64
CA LYS A 155 -7.08 10.05 -14.84
C LYS A 155 -6.90 8.76 -15.63
N LYS A 156 -6.24 7.76 -15.04
CA LYS A 156 -6.09 6.44 -15.67
C LYS A 156 -7.47 5.92 -16.06
N ASP A 157 -7.56 5.06 -17.07
CA ASP A 157 -8.87 4.55 -17.54
C ASP A 157 -9.74 3.98 -16.42
N TRP A 158 -9.11 3.33 -15.44
CA TRP A 158 -9.83 2.81 -14.26
C TRP A 158 -10.29 3.90 -13.28
N GLU A 159 -9.58 5.03 -13.19
CA GLU A 159 -9.99 6.20 -12.37
C GLU A 159 -11.18 6.90 -13.03
N LYS A 160 -11.13 7.07 -14.36
CA LYS A 160 -12.28 7.57 -15.16
C LYS A 160 -13.50 6.67 -15.01
N GLN A 161 -13.31 5.35 -15.12
CA GLN A 161 -14.37 4.36 -14.91
C GLN A 161 -14.94 4.44 -13.49
N TYR A 162 -14.09 4.59 -12.47
CA TYR A 162 -14.54 4.73 -11.09
C TYR A 162 -15.43 5.96 -10.90
N ASP A 163 -15.00 7.15 -11.34
CA ASP A 163 -15.79 8.37 -11.22
C ASP A 163 -17.14 8.24 -11.92
N GLU A 164 -17.14 7.66 -13.13
CA GLU A 164 -18.36 7.45 -13.91
C GLU A 164 -19.37 6.58 -13.15
N TYR A 165 -18.93 5.44 -12.62
CA TYR A 165 -19.80 4.54 -11.87
C TYR A 165 -20.21 5.11 -10.53
N LYS A 166 -19.32 5.83 -9.84
CA LYS A 166 -19.63 6.54 -8.61
C LYS A 166 -20.75 7.54 -8.84
N ASN A 167 -20.64 8.40 -9.85
CA ASN A 167 -21.67 9.38 -10.19
C ASN A 167 -23.00 8.71 -10.57
N LYS A 168 -22.96 7.62 -11.35
CA LYS A 168 -24.17 6.85 -11.70
C LYS A 168 -24.86 6.28 -10.45
N LEU A 169 -24.10 5.73 -9.51
CA LEU A 169 -24.63 5.17 -8.27
C LEU A 169 -25.11 6.24 -7.28
N GLU A 170 -24.43 7.40 -7.20
CA GLU A 170 -24.86 8.53 -6.36
C GLU A 170 -26.20 9.11 -6.80
N ASN A 171 -26.47 9.09 -8.11
CA ASN A 171 -27.75 9.54 -8.68
C ASN A 171 -28.90 8.55 -8.44
N LEU A 172 -28.61 7.34 -8.00
CA LEU A 172 -29.65 6.40 -7.58
C LEU A 172 -30.05 6.71 -6.13
N TYR A 173 -31.36 6.68 -5.84
CA TYR A 173 -31.86 6.68 -4.47
C TYR A 173 -31.52 5.33 -3.79
N LEU A 174 -30.29 5.18 -3.31
CA LEU A 174 -29.79 3.98 -2.62
C LEU A 174 -29.99 4.08 -1.11
N GLU A 175 -30.31 2.96 -0.47
CA GLU A 175 -30.25 2.84 0.99
C GLU A 175 -28.79 2.98 1.48
N ASN A 176 -28.59 3.34 2.76
CA ASN A 176 -27.25 3.60 3.30
C ASN A 176 -26.31 2.39 3.15
N GLU A 177 -26.85 1.20 3.28
CA GLU A 177 -26.16 -0.08 3.15
C GLU A 177 -25.69 -0.34 1.71
N GLU A 178 -26.48 0.06 0.71
CA GLU A 178 -26.17 -0.10 -0.71
C GLU A 178 -25.09 0.88 -1.18
N LYS A 179 -24.99 2.05 -0.54
CA LYS A 179 -23.88 3.01 -0.78
C LYS A 179 -22.51 2.40 -0.50
N ASN A 180 -22.43 1.31 0.27
CA ASN A 180 -21.17 0.59 0.47
C ASN A 180 -20.58 0.04 -0.83
N LEU A 181 -21.41 -0.24 -1.84
CA LEU A 181 -20.92 -0.67 -3.15
C LEU A 181 -19.96 0.36 -3.77
N MET A 182 -20.20 1.65 -3.56
CA MET A 182 -19.34 2.72 -4.06
C MET A 182 -17.92 2.63 -3.46
N TYR A 183 -17.80 2.26 -2.18
CA TYR A 183 -16.50 2.07 -1.53
C TYR A 183 -15.79 0.79 -2.00
N LEU A 184 -16.55 -0.21 -2.47
CA LEU A 184 -16.01 -1.48 -2.98
C LEU A 184 -15.46 -1.36 -4.41
N LEU A 185 -15.95 -0.41 -5.22
CA LEU A 185 -15.48 -0.21 -6.59
C LEU A 185 -13.97 0.08 -6.65
N GLU A 186 -13.45 0.85 -5.70
CA GLU A 186 -12.04 1.23 -5.62
C GLU A 186 -11.20 0.31 -4.71
N PHE A 187 -11.85 -0.53 -3.91
CA PHE A 187 -11.21 -1.33 -2.86
C PHE A 187 -9.91 -2.00 -3.32
N HIS A 188 -9.95 -2.76 -4.41
CA HIS A 188 -8.78 -3.49 -4.90
C HIS A 188 -7.63 -2.60 -5.37
N ASN A 189 -7.92 -1.39 -5.87
CA ASN A 189 -6.88 -0.43 -6.26
C ASN A 189 -6.25 0.21 -5.03
N ARG A 190 -7.08 0.57 -4.04
CA ARG A 190 -6.60 1.13 -2.77
C ARG A 190 -5.74 0.13 -2.01
N GLU A 191 -6.16 -1.13 -1.92
CA GLU A 191 -5.40 -2.22 -1.28
C GLU A 191 -4.07 -2.51 -2.01
N ALA A 192 -3.97 -2.18 -3.30
CA ALA A 192 -2.75 -2.33 -4.08
C ALA A 192 -1.71 -1.21 -3.81
N LYS A 193 -2.12 -0.04 -3.32
CA LYS A 193 -1.22 1.12 -3.13
C LYS A 193 -0.09 0.87 -2.15
N PRO A 194 -0.29 0.29 -0.95
CA PRO A 194 0.79 0.02 -0.01
C PRO A 194 1.92 -0.82 -0.62
N GLN A 195 1.58 -1.82 -1.43
CA GLN A 195 2.58 -2.66 -2.09
C GLN A 195 3.40 -1.87 -3.12
N TRP A 196 2.76 -1.01 -3.92
CA TRP A 196 3.46 -0.11 -4.83
C TRP A 196 4.36 0.88 -4.08
N TRP A 197 3.84 1.51 -3.02
CA TRP A 197 4.62 2.44 -2.22
C TRP A 197 5.85 1.77 -1.61
N ASN A 198 5.75 0.53 -1.13
CA ASN A 198 6.89 -0.21 -0.59
C ASN A 198 7.93 -0.54 -1.69
N ILE A 199 7.49 -0.80 -2.92
CA ILE A 199 8.42 -1.01 -4.05
C ILE A 199 9.22 0.27 -4.33
N PHE A 200 8.55 1.42 -4.41
CA PHE A 200 9.23 2.70 -4.63
C PHE A 200 10.06 3.17 -3.44
N ASP A 201 9.65 2.84 -2.21
CA ASP A 201 10.41 3.15 -1.00
C ASP A 201 11.77 2.44 -0.98
N ARG A 202 11.79 1.16 -1.36
CA ARG A 202 13.01 0.33 -1.44
C ARG A 202 14.04 0.83 -2.44
N GLN A 203 13.63 1.60 -3.45
CA GLN A 203 14.56 2.22 -4.40
C GLN A 203 15.51 3.23 -3.74
N ASN A 204 15.13 3.78 -2.59
CA ASN A 204 15.93 4.76 -1.85
C ASN A 204 16.71 4.15 -0.68
N LYS A 205 16.66 2.81 -0.52
CA LYS A 205 17.34 2.10 0.56
C LYS A 205 18.72 1.64 0.11
N TYR A 206 19.69 1.68 1.02
CA TYR A 206 20.98 1.04 0.80
C TYR A 206 20.87 -0.48 0.78
N GLU A 207 21.87 -1.14 0.21
CA GLU A 207 21.95 -2.60 0.19
C GLU A 207 21.86 -3.22 1.59
N SER A 208 22.47 -2.62 2.62
CA SER A 208 22.35 -3.09 4.01
C SER A 208 20.92 -3.01 4.55
N GLU A 209 20.21 -1.92 4.25
CA GLU A 209 18.80 -1.76 4.65
C GLU A 209 17.88 -2.73 3.88
N ILE A 210 18.26 -3.12 2.66
CA ILE A 210 17.55 -4.16 1.90
C ILE A 210 17.81 -5.56 2.47
N ILE A 211 19.03 -5.84 2.94
CA ILE A 211 19.39 -7.11 3.60
C ILE A 211 18.59 -7.28 4.91
N GLU A 212 18.29 -6.19 5.62
CA GLU A 212 17.47 -6.19 6.84
C GLU A 212 15.95 -6.24 6.56
N ASP A 213 15.51 -5.95 5.33
CA ASP A 213 14.10 -6.00 4.94
C ASP A 213 13.69 -7.46 4.67
N VAL A 214 13.00 -8.07 5.64
CA VAL A 214 12.54 -9.48 5.57
C VAL A 214 11.63 -9.81 4.38
N GLU A 215 11.11 -8.83 3.65
CA GLU A 215 10.35 -9.07 2.42
C GLU A 215 11.27 -9.22 1.18
N CYS A 216 12.56 -8.91 1.32
CA CYS A 216 13.54 -8.82 0.25
C CYS A 216 14.61 -9.91 0.33
N LEU A 217 15.49 -9.91 -0.67
CA LEU A 217 16.75 -10.63 -0.75
C LEU A 217 17.80 -9.66 -1.30
N GLY A 218 18.60 -9.08 -0.40
CA GLY A 218 19.64 -8.11 -0.73
C GLY A 218 21.01 -8.75 -0.97
N GLY A 219 21.89 -8.04 -1.68
CA GLY A 219 23.30 -8.44 -1.81
C GLY A 219 23.55 -9.68 -2.67
N LEU A 220 22.70 -9.95 -3.65
CA LEU A 220 22.81 -11.12 -4.50
C LEU A 220 24.03 -11.03 -5.42
N LYS A 221 24.85 -12.09 -5.44
CA LYS A 221 26.02 -12.24 -6.31
C LYS A 221 25.85 -13.42 -7.26
N LEU A 222 25.91 -13.18 -8.56
CA LEU A 222 25.71 -14.21 -9.58
C LEU A 222 26.82 -15.27 -9.48
N ILE A 223 26.43 -16.54 -9.43
CA ILE A 223 27.33 -17.70 -9.45
C ILE A 223 27.17 -18.45 -10.78
N GLY A 224 28.26 -18.51 -11.54
CA GLY A 224 28.33 -19.26 -12.79
C GLY A 224 27.50 -18.65 -13.92
N GLU A 225 27.39 -19.39 -15.02
CA GLU A 225 26.61 -18.98 -16.18
C GLU A 225 25.14 -19.42 -16.05
N PRO A 226 24.19 -18.59 -16.50
CA PRO A 226 22.78 -18.94 -16.46
C PRO A 226 22.48 -20.17 -17.33
N GLN A 227 21.70 -21.10 -16.77
CA GLN A 227 21.31 -22.32 -17.47
C GLN A 227 20.02 -22.11 -18.26
N GLN A 228 19.96 -22.64 -19.47
CA GLN A 228 18.75 -22.56 -20.28
C GLN A 228 17.70 -23.57 -19.78
N ASP A 229 16.47 -23.07 -19.57
CA ASP A 229 15.27 -23.87 -19.34
C ASP A 229 14.20 -23.44 -20.35
N LYS A 230 14.06 -24.21 -21.44
CA LYS A 230 13.16 -23.94 -22.57
C LYS A 230 13.42 -22.54 -23.15
N ARG A 231 12.47 -21.60 -22.95
CA ARG A 231 12.55 -20.19 -23.41
C ARG A 231 12.96 -19.23 -22.29
N SER A 232 13.54 -19.76 -21.22
CA SER A 232 13.97 -19.00 -20.04
C SER A 232 15.43 -19.30 -19.69
N LEU A 233 16.02 -18.40 -18.94
CA LEU A 233 17.32 -18.56 -18.29
C LEU A 233 17.09 -18.67 -16.77
N VAL A 234 17.82 -19.59 -16.16
CA VAL A 234 17.88 -19.79 -14.71
C VAL A 234 19.22 -19.29 -14.23
N TYR A 235 19.18 -18.26 -13.40
CA TYR A 235 20.33 -17.65 -12.74
C TYR A 235 20.44 -18.18 -11.32
N ILE A 236 21.65 -18.43 -10.84
CA ILE A 236 21.92 -18.83 -9.46
C ILE A 236 22.68 -17.69 -8.81
N TYR A 237 22.15 -17.16 -7.70
CA TYR A 237 22.83 -16.12 -6.93
C TYR A 237 23.15 -16.64 -5.53
N GLU A 238 24.32 -16.26 -5.01
CA GLU A 238 24.64 -16.32 -3.58
C GLU A 238 24.07 -15.08 -2.89
N TYR A 239 23.65 -15.23 -1.64
CA TYR A 239 23.21 -14.11 -0.81
C TYR A 239 23.86 -14.14 0.59
N PRO A 240 24.07 -12.98 1.23
CA PRO A 240 24.56 -12.90 2.61
C PRO A 240 23.52 -13.45 3.59
N GLU A 241 23.95 -13.83 4.80
CA GLU A 241 23.04 -14.27 5.86
C GLU A 241 21.97 -13.21 6.15
N GLN A 242 20.71 -13.59 5.95
CA GLN A 242 19.54 -12.72 6.11
C GLN A 242 18.26 -13.56 6.22
N GLU A 243 17.20 -12.98 6.78
CA GLU A 243 15.86 -13.57 6.76
C GLU A 243 15.10 -13.09 5.51
N THR A 244 14.27 -13.96 4.93
CA THR A 244 13.41 -13.57 3.81
C THR A 244 12.07 -14.31 3.82
N LYS A 245 11.00 -13.61 3.43
CA LYS A 245 9.67 -14.18 3.18
C LYS A 245 9.48 -14.56 1.72
N LEU A 246 10.43 -14.25 0.85
CA LEU A 246 10.41 -14.72 -0.52
C LEU A 246 10.49 -16.25 -0.54
N LYS A 247 9.75 -16.87 -1.45
CA LYS A 247 9.64 -18.32 -1.55
C LYS A 247 9.53 -18.74 -3.00
N LYS A 248 9.64 -20.04 -3.25
CA LYS A 248 9.37 -20.63 -4.56
C LYS A 248 8.03 -20.15 -5.10
N GLY A 249 8.04 -19.61 -6.31
CA GLY A 249 6.88 -19.01 -6.99
C GLY A 249 6.72 -17.51 -6.80
N SER A 250 7.47 -16.87 -5.89
CA SER A 250 7.45 -15.42 -5.74
C SER A 250 7.87 -14.73 -7.04
N SER A 251 7.00 -13.86 -7.56
CA SER A 251 7.39 -12.84 -8.55
C SER A 251 8.24 -11.80 -7.82
N ILE A 252 9.30 -11.33 -8.45
CA ILE A 252 10.29 -10.44 -7.83
C ILE A 252 10.66 -9.28 -8.73
N PHE A 253 10.99 -8.16 -8.10
CA PHE A 253 11.40 -6.91 -8.73
C PHE A 253 12.80 -6.55 -8.28
N ASN A 254 13.55 -5.87 -9.14
CA ASN A 254 14.82 -5.27 -8.76
C ASN A 254 14.51 -4.07 -7.84
N THR A 255 15.10 -4.04 -6.65
CA THR A 255 14.82 -2.99 -5.66
C THR A 255 15.30 -1.62 -6.10
N GLU A 256 16.35 -1.53 -6.92
CA GLU A 256 16.94 -0.27 -7.40
C GLU A 256 16.24 0.27 -8.65
N THR A 257 15.91 -0.60 -9.61
CA THR A 257 15.35 -0.16 -10.91
C THR A 257 13.82 -0.29 -10.98
N VAL A 258 13.21 -0.97 -10.02
CA VAL A 258 11.76 -1.28 -10.03
C VAL A 258 11.34 -2.09 -11.27
N GLU A 259 12.31 -2.72 -11.96
CA GLU A 259 12.02 -3.61 -13.06
C GLU A 259 11.62 -5.00 -12.56
N GLN A 260 10.64 -5.62 -13.21
CA GLN A 260 10.32 -7.02 -12.97
C GLN A 260 11.51 -7.90 -13.36
N VAL A 261 12.03 -8.67 -12.40
CA VAL A 261 13.21 -9.54 -12.57
C VAL A 261 12.80 -10.91 -13.13
N GLY A 262 11.73 -11.49 -12.60
CA GLY A 262 11.28 -12.84 -12.93
C GLY A 262 10.61 -13.49 -11.75
N SER A 263 10.80 -14.80 -11.59
CA SER A 263 10.29 -15.54 -10.44
C SER A 263 11.36 -16.39 -9.76
N VAL A 264 11.24 -16.52 -8.44
CA VAL A 264 12.03 -17.45 -7.64
C VAL A 264 11.55 -18.87 -7.93
N ILE A 265 12.46 -19.77 -8.29
CA ILE A 265 12.13 -21.19 -8.50
C ILE A 265 12.60 -22.08 -7.36
N ASP A 266 13.57 -21.61 -6.56
CA ASP A 266 14.21 -22.35 -5.48
C ASP A 266 15.00 -21.39 -4.56
N ILE A 267 15.02 -21.67 -3.26
CA ILE A 267 15.88 -21.01 -2.26
C ILE A 267 16.49 -22.11 -1.39
N ASP A 268 17.81 -22.20 -1.38
CA ASP A 268 18.58 -23.08 -0.50
C ASP A 268 19.17 -22.24 0.64
N GLU A 269 18.52 -22.26 1.79
CA GLU A 269 18.90 -21.47 2.96
C GLU A 269 20.24 -21.90 3.57
N VAL A 270 20.62 -23.18 3.41
CA VAL A 270 21.87 -23.71 3.96
C VAL A 270 23.06 -23.21 3.14
N LYS A 271 22.95 -23.27 1.80
CA LYS A 271 23.99 -22.75 0.89
C LYS A 271 23.89 -21.26 0.65
N ARG A 272 22.80 -20.62 1.10
CA ARG A 272 22.40 -19.26 0.77
C ARG A 272 22.42 -19.00 -0.74
N HIS A 273 21.76 -19.89 -1.48
CA HIS A 273 21.60 -19.76 -2.92
C HIS A 273 20.14 -19.55 -3.31
N VAL A 274 19.88 -18.59 -4.18
CA VAL A 274 18.56 -18.39 -4.80
C VAL A 274 18.63 -18.65 -6.29
N LYS A 275 17.66 -19.39 -6.82
CA LYS A 275 17.50 -19.61 -8.26
C LYS A 275 16.39 -18.72 -8.80
N ILE A 276 16.73 -17.89 -9.77
CA ILE A 276 15.84 -16.92 -10.38
C ILE A 276 15.63 -17.29 -11.85
N LYS A 277 14.37 -17.44 -12.26
CA LYS A 277 13.99 -17.70 -13.64
C LYS A 277 13.51 -16.44 -14.33
N ARG A 278 14.07 -16.16 -15.52
CA ARG A 278 13.70 -15.00 -16.37
C ARG A 278 13.58 -15.43 -17.83
N GLY A 279 12.65 -14.82 -18.58
CA GLY A 279 12.47 -15.11 -20.01
C GLY A 279 13.67 -14.65 -20.85
N MET A 280 14.07 -15.43 -21.86
CA MET A 280 15.24 -15.15 -22.72
C MET A 280 15.11 -13.87 -23.56
N ALA A 281 13.89 -13.45 -23.88
CA ALA A 281 13.64 -12.21 -24.63
C ALA A 281 13.92 -10.93 -23.82
N LYS A 282 14.10 -11.05 -22.50
CA LYS A 282 14.42 -9.92 -21.61
C LYS A 282 15.95 -9.78 -21.46
N LYS A 283 16.41 -8.57 -21.14
CA LYS A 283 17.82 -8.28 -20.84
C LYS A 283 18.34 -9.26 -19.77
N LYS A 284 19.58 -9.74 -19.95
CA LYS A 284 20.26 -10.60 -18.95
C LYS A 284 20.33 -9.90 -17.60
N LEU A 285 20.29 -10.68 -16.53
CA LEU A 285 20.43 -10.13 -15.18
C LEU A 285 21.89 -9.75 -14.87
N PRO A 286 22.11 -8.70 -14.07
CA PRO A 286 23.44 -8.22 -13.70
C PRO A 286 24.16 -9.18 -12.73
N GLN A 287 25.47 -8.98 -12.56
CA GLN A 287 26.29 -9.76 -11.63
C GLN A 287 25.93 -9.51 -10.16
N MET A 288 25.59 -8.27 -9.82
CA MET A 288 25.09 -7.85 -8.51
C MET A 288 23.61 -7.50 -8.63
N LEU A 289 22.79 -7.94 -7.68
CA LEU A 289 21.35 -7.69 -7.71
C LEU A 289 20.80 -7.63 -6.28
N SER A 290 19.75 -6.84 -6.07
CA SER A 290 18.91 -6.94 -4.88
C SER A 290 17.45 -7.03 -5.34
N VAL A 291 16.68 -7.92 -4.72
CA VAL A 291 15.30 -8.21 -5.15
C VAL A 291 14.30 -8.07 -4.02
N GLY A 292 13.14 -7.53 -4.35
CA GLY A 292 11.99 -7.39 -3.47
C GLY A 292 10.78 -8.15 -4.01
N PRO A 293 9.68 -8.15 -3.25
CA PRO A 293 8.45 -8.83 -3.67
C PRO A 293 7.84 -8.17 -4.91
N GLY A 294 7.07 -8.98 -5.62
CA GLY A 294 6.22 -8.56 -6.72
C GLY A 294 5.33 -7.36 -6.43
N GLY A 295 4.91 -6.68 -7.50
CA GLY A 295 3.73 -5.82 -7.44
C GLY A 295 2.46 -6.57 -7.00
N PRO A 296 1.39 -5.83 -6.70
CA PRO A 296 0.10 -6.40 -6.32
C PRO A 296 -0.42 -7.43 -7.32
N ILE A 297 -1.20 -8.36 -6.79
CA ILE A 297 -1.89 -9.37 -7.59
C ILE A 297 -2.79 -8.65 -8.61
N ASP A 298 -2.84 -9.16 -9.83
CA ASP A 298 -3.76 -8.65 -10.85
C ASP A 298 -5.21 -8.79 -10.38
N SER A 299 -5.80 -7.65 -10.03
CA SER A 299 -7.16 -7.55 -9.52
C SER A 299 -8.18 -7.25 -10.61
N LYS A 300 -7.80 -7.25 -11.90
CA LYS A 300 -8.72 -6.92 -13.02
C LYS A 300 -9.99 -7.77 -12.99
N LEU A 301 -9.86 -9.08 -12.82
CA LEU A 301 -11.01 -10.00 -12.76
C LEU A 301 -11.93 -9.69 -11.56
N LEU A 302 -11.33 -9.44 -10.39
CA LEU A 302 -12.06 -9.13 -9.16
C LEU A 302 -12.80 -7.80 -9.27
N ARG A 303 -12.13 -6.75 -9.76
CA ARG A 303 -12.74 -5.45 -10.04
C ARG A 303 -13.90 -5.61 -11.03
N SER A 304 -13.67 -6.27 -12.16
CA SER A 304 -14.73 -6.51 -13.16
C SER A 304 -15.95 -7.22 -12.57
N ALA A 305 -15.78 -8.11 -11.57
CA ALA A 305 -16.91 -8.73 -10.89
C ALA A 305 -17.75 -7.72 -10.08
N VAL A 306 -17.11 -6.78 -9.40
CA VAL A 306 -17.80 -5.69 -8.67
C VAL A 306 -18.52 -4.76 -9.65
N TYR A 307 -17.86 -4.34 -10.73
CA TYR A 307 -18.46 -3.48 -11.77
C TYR A 307 -19.66 -4.15 -12.45
N ARG A 308 -19.59 -5.46 -12.75
CA ARG A 308 -20.75 -6.20 -13.28
C ARG A 308 -21.96 -6.17 -12.36
N PHE A 309 -21.75 -6.14 -11.04
CA PHE A 309 -22.86 -6.02 -10.09
C PHE A 309 -23.39 -4.58 -10.03
N ALA A 310 -22.49 -3.58 -10.06
CA ALA A 310 -22.89 -2.19 -10.16
C ALA A 310 -23.72 -1.90 -11.42
N ASP A 311 -23.34 -2.47 -12.57
CA ASP A 311 -24.13 -2.38 -13.81
C ASP A 311 -25.56 -2.86 -13.62
N LYS A 312 -25.73 -4.02 -12.96
CA LYS A 312 -27.06 -4.57 -12.68
C LYS A 312 -27.89 -3.64 -11.81
N MET A 313 -27.29 -3.05 -10.77
CA MET A 313 -27.98 -2.09 -9.89
C MET A 313 -28.35 -0.79 -10.61
N ILE A 314 -27.48 -0.31 -11.51
CA ILE A 314 -27.76 0.88 -12.33
C ILE A 314 -28.91 0.62 -13.32
N GLN A 315 -28.97 -0.58 -13.90
CA GLN A 315 -30.02 -0.97 -14.84
C GLN A 315 -31.37 -1.25 -14.15
N SER A 316 -31.34 -1.82 -12.95
CA SER A 316 -32.55 -2.12 -12.18
C SER A 316 -32.26 -2.01 -10.69
N LYS A 317 -33.01 -1.15 -10.00
CA LYS A 317 -32.84 -0.92 -8.56
C LYS A 317 -33.18 -2.18 -7.73
N ASP A 318 -34.15 -2.98 -8.18
CA ASP A 318 -34.56 -4.22 -7.53
C ASP A 318 -33.79 -5.43 -8.05
N VAL A 319 -32.47 -5.40 -7.91
CA VAL A 319 -31.66 -6.60 -8.14
C VAL A 319 -31.93 -7.60 -7.02
N ASN A 320 -32.98 -8.40 -7.16
CA ASN A 320 -33.32 -9.44 -6.20
C ASN A 320 -32.35 -10.64 -6.35
N ASN A 321 -31.19 -10.54 -5.72
CA ASN A 321 -30.20 -11.61 -5.63
C ASN A 321 -29.43 -11.58 -4.30
N CYS A 322 -28.67 -12.64 -4.05
CA CYS A 322 -27.91 -12.83 -2.81
C CYS A 322 -26.91 -11.71 -2.50
N ILE A 323 -26.39 -11.01 -3.51
CA ILE A 323 -25.43 -9.92 -3.31
C ILE A 323 -26.14 -8.67 -2.79
N SER A 324 -27.33 -8.34 -3.32
CA SER A 324 -28.15 -7.24 -2.79
C SER A 324 -28.58 -7.54 -1.35
N ASP A 325 -29.04 -8.77 -1.10
CA ASP A 325 -29.39 -9.22 0.26
C ASP A 325 -28.19 -9.05 1.22
N LEU A 326 -26.99 -9.43 0.78
CA LEU A 326 -25.77 -9.33 1.58
C LEU A 326 -25.41 -7.88 1.91
N LEU A 327 -25.49 -6.98 0.93
CA LEU A 327 -25.21 -5.56 1.14
C LEU A 327 -26.18 -4.94 2.12
N LYS A 328 -27.49 -5.22 1.97
CA LYS A 328 -28.57 -4.77 2.86
C LYS A 328 -28.60 -5.47 4.22
N ARG A 329 -27.73 -6.47 4.43
CA ARG A 329 -27.76 -7.34 5.61
C ARG A 329 -29.15 -7.96 5.83
N SER A 330 -29.83 -8.28 4.75
CA SER A 330 -31.18 -8.84 4.78
C SER A 330 -31.18 -10.24 5.41
N ILE A 331 -32.29 -10.61 6.05
CA ILE A 331 -32.44 -11.95 6.60
C ILE A 331 -32.41 -12.98 5.43
N PRO A 332 -31.65 -14.08 5.53
CA PRO A 332 -31.60 -15.12 4.51
C PRO A 332 -32.99 -15.64 4.14
N LYS A 333 -33.28 -15.73 2.84
CA LYS A 333 -34.53 -16.28 2.31
C LYS A 333 -34.39 -17.79 2.13
N ILE A 334 -35.14 -18.55 2.92
CA ILE A 334 -35.17 -20.02 2.91
C ILE A 334 -36.63 -20.46 2.78
N LYS A 335 -36.96 -21.23 1.75
CA LYS A 335 -38.31 -21.76 1.55
C LYS A 335 -38.72 -22.61 2.74
N GLY A 336 -39.94 -22.38 3.24
CA GLY A 336 -40.47 -23.09 4.41
C GLY A 336 -39.99 -22.56 5.77
N LYS A 337 -39.23 -21.45 5.80
CA LYS A 337 -38.91 -20.73 7.04
C LYS A 337 -39.34 -19.27 6.96
N ASN A 338 -39.82 -18.72 8.07
CA ASN A 338 -40.14 -17.29 8.16
C ASN A 338 -38.85 -16.49 8.45
N PRO A 339 -38.79 -15.22 8.03
CA PRO A 339 -37.67 -14.35 8.39
C PRO A 339 -37.48 -14.26 9.91
N GLY A 340 -36.28 -14.57 10.38
CA GLY A 340 -35.90 -14.53 11.79
C GLY A 340 -35.99 -15.88 12.51
N ASP A 341 -36.58 -16.89 11.88
CA ASP A 341 -36.60 -18.25 12.42
C ASP A 341 -35.18 -18.80 12.56
N ALA A 342 -34.98 -19.67 13.56
CA ALA A 342 -33.73 -20.41 13.70
C ALA A 342 -33.46 -21.23 12.43
N ILE A 343 -32.27 -21.04 11.83
CA ILE A 343 -31.87 -21.73 10.60
C ILE A 343 -31.67 -23.23 10.86
N ILE A 344 -31.12 -23.58 12.03
CA ILE A 344 -30.90 -24.95 12.49
C ILE A 344 -31.61 -25.09 13.84
N ILE A 345 -32.32 -26.18 14.04
CA ILE A 345 -33.14 -26.46 15.24
C ILE A 345 -32.79 -27.78 15.92
N SER A 346 -32.04 -28.67 15.27
CA SER A 346 -31.64 -29.97 15.84
C SER A 346 -30.14 -30.18 15.92
N ASP A 347 -29.75 -31.22 16.67
CA ASP A 347 -28.35 -31.65 16.79
C ASP A 347 -27.83 -32.33 15.50
N ASN A 348 -28.71 -32.64 14.54
CA ASN A 348 -28.31 -33.19 13.24
C ASN A 348 -27.92 -32.08 12.25
N LEU A 349 -26.84 -31.38 12.60
CA LEU A 349 -26.36 -30.21 11.87
C LEU A 349 -26.12 -30.52 10.38
N GLN A 350 -25.53 -31.67 10.06
CA GLN A 350 -25.14 -32.00 8.68
C GLN A 350 -26.35 -32.11 7.75
N ASN A 351 -27.38 -32.85 8.17
CA ASN A 351 -28.57 -33.04 7.34
C ASN A 351 -29.42 -31.76 7.27
N GLU A 352 -29.55 -31.03 8.38
CA GLU A 352 -30.32 -29.78 8.38
C GLU A 352 -29.66 -28.69 7.52
N VAL A 353 -28.34 -28.55 7.59
CA VAL A 353 -27.61 -27.58 6.74
C VAL A 353 -27.83 -27.89 5.27
N ILE A 354 -27.78 -29.16 4.87
CA ILE A 354 -28.07 -29.58 3.50
C ILE A 354 -29.49 -29.17 3.08
N GLN A 355 -30.49 -29.48 3.91
CA GLN A 355 -31.89 -29.13 3.63
C GLN A 355 -32.11 -27.62 3.55
N VAL A 356 -31.46 -26.84 4.43
CA VAL A 356 -31.49 -25.38 4.38
C VAL A 356 -30.92 -24.87 3.07
N ILE A 357 -29.75 -25.38 2.65
CA ILE A 357 -29.07 -24.94 1.42
C ILE A 357 -29.90 -25.26 0.18
N ILE A 358 -30.50 -26.46 0.11
CA ILE A 358 -31.40 -26.85 -1.00
C ILE A 358 -32.62 -25.91 -1.07
N ASN A 359 -33.13 -25.47 0.08
CA ASN A 359 -34.29 -24.60 0.17
C ASN A 359 -33.95 -23.10 0.09
N MET A 360 -32.68 -22.71 -0.10
CA MET A 360 -32.33 -21.29 -0.24
C MET A 360 -32.96 -20.69 -1.50
N ASP A 361 -33.62 -19.55 -1.35
CA ASP A 361 -34.22 -18.82 -2.45
C ASP A 361 -33.32 -17.64 -2.87
N ARG A 362 -32.35 -17.94 -3.73
CA ARG A 362 -31.37 -16.96 -4.28
C ARG A 362 -30.72 -16.08 -3.22
N SER A 363 -30.48 -16.62 -2.03
CA SER A 363 -30.00 -15.91 -0.85
C SER A 363 -28.60 -16.40 -0.43
N TYR A 364 -28.19 -16.13 0.81
CA TYR A 364 -26.88 -16.48 1.33
C TYR A 364 -26.97 -17.18 2.70
N LEU A 365 -25.93 -17.93 3.05
CA LEU A 365 -25.76 -18.53 4.37
C LEU A 365 -24.31 -18.40 4.81
N PHE A 366 -24.10 -18.01 6.07
CA PHE A 366 -22.78 -18.02 6.69
C PHE A 366 -22.62 -19.26 7.57
N ILE A 367 -21.69 -20.14 7.22
CA ILE A 367 -21.35 -21.33 8.00
C ILE A 367 -19.99 -21.08 8.65
N GLN A 368 -19.96 -20.92 9.97
CA GLN A 368 -18.72 -20.76 10.71
C GLN A 368 -18.29 -22.10 11.31
N GLY A 369 -17.08 -22.56 10.95
CA GLY A 369 -16.46 -23.71 11.60
C GLY A 369 -15.17 -23.28 12.31
N PRO A 370 -15.10 -23.37 13.65
CA PRO A 370 -13.84 -23.21 14.38
C PRO A 370 -12.75 -24.24 13.95
N PRO A 371 -11.48 -24.07 14.37
CA PRO A 371 -10.45 -25.08 14.13
C PRO A 371 -10.88 -26.47 14.64
N GLY A 372 -10.65 -27.53 13.85
CA GLY A 372 -10.97 -28.91 14.24
C GLY A 372 -12.43 -29.36 14.05
N THR A 373 -13.38 -28.48 13.70
CA THR A 373 -14.81 -28.83 13.63
C THR A 373 -15.27 -29.48 12.31
N GLY A 374 -14.34 -30.01 11.52
CA GLY A 374 -14.68 -30.75 10.30
C GLY A 374 -15.22 -29.90 9.14
N LYS A 375 -14.85 -28.63 9.00
CA LYS A 375 -15.27 -27.75 7.88
C LYS A 375 -15.19 -28.42 6.51
N THR A 376 -14.03 -28.98 6.15
CA THR A 376 -13.81 -29.65 4.87
C THR A 376 -14.72 -30.87 4.68
N TYR A 377 -14.95 -31.62 5.76
CA TYR A 377 -15.85 -32.76 5.76
C TYR A 377 -17.29 -32.29 5.47
N ILE A 378 -17.82 -31.32 6.22
CA ILE A 378 -19.17 -30.81 6.02
C ILE A 378 -19.33 -30.19 4.62
N SER A 379 -18.40 -29.34 4.17
CA SER A 379 -18.46 -28.72 2.85
C SER A 379 -18.45 -29.75 1.71
N SER A 380 -17.61 -30.78 1.79
CA SER A 380 -17.58 -31.82 0.74
C SER A 380 -18.89 -32.61 0.65
N HIS A 381 -19.51 -32.94 1.79
CA HIS A 381 -20.80 -33.64 1.82
C HIS A 381 -21.93 -32.77 1.27
N ILE A 382 -21.95 -31.48 1.63
CA ILE A 382 -22.91 -30.52 1.06
C ILE A 382 -22.78 -30.45 -0.46
N ILE A 383 -21.55 -30.31 -0.98
CA ILE A 383 -21.30 -30.23 -2.42
C ILE A 383 -21.80 -31.50 -3.13
N VAL A 384 -21.45 -32.68 -2.59
CA VAL A 384 -21.88 -33.96 -3.16
C VAL A 384 -23.39 -34.08 -3.17
N GLU A 385 -24.07 -33.66 -2.10
CA GLU A 385 -25.52 -33.75 -2.02
C GLU A 385 -26.23 -32.76 -2.96
N LEU A 386 -25.68 -31.55 -3.13
CA LEU A 386 -26.18 -30.60 -4.12
C LEU A 386 -25.97 -31.08 -5.56
N MET A 387 -24.92 -31.84 -5.84
CA MET A 387 -24.70 -32.43 -7.18
C MET A 387 -25.68 -33.55 -7.52
N LYS A 388 -26.39 -34.12 -6.53
CA LYS A 388 -27.40 -35.17 -6.74
C LYS A 388 -28.81 -34.60 -7.01
N GLN A 389 -29.03 -33.33 -6.70
CA GLN A 389 -30.24 -32.58 -7.06
C GLN A 389 -30.19 -32.26 -8.56
#